data_AF-A0A0G2IDB6-F1
#
_entry.id   AF-A0A0G2IDB6-F1
#
_cell.length_a   1.000
_cell.length_b   1.000
_cell.length_c   1.000
_cell.angle_alpha   90.00
_cell.angle_beta   90.00
_cell.angle_gamma   90.00
#
_symmetry.space_group_name_H-M   'P 1'
#
loop_
_entity.id
_entity.type
_entity.pdbx_description
1 polymer ?
#
loop_
_entity_poly.entity_id
_entity_poly.type
_entity_poly.pdbx_seq_one_letter_code
_entity_poly.pdbx_strand_id
1 'polypeptide(L)'
;MQPEYTALMPKCAQYCHALALTTYDCAPDDHICHCKNHSKTAQIIEPCVFGPNPGPAGSCTNKEITQFAGTGAKYCAFWSQTANDAIQGKFMDNTLTCKVKEILGGKA
;
A
#
# COMPACT_ATOMS: atom_id res chain seq x y z
N MET A 1 -11.18 -10.01 -6.67
CA MET A 1 -10.28 -10.26 -5.52
C MET A 1 -9.84 -8.93 -4.96
N GLN A 2 -9.88 -8.74 -3.65
CA GLN A 2 -9.28 -7.55 -3.02
C GLN A 2 -7.77 -7.79 -2.96
N PRO A 3 -6.91 -6.88 -3.45
CA PRO A 3 -5.47 -7.05 -3.38
C PRO A 3 -5.03 -7.20 -1.92
N GLU A 4 -4.02 -8.05 -1.64
CA GLU A 4 -3.61 -8.47 -0.28
C GLU A 4 -3.39 -7.27 0.66
N TYR A 5 -2.87 -6.16 0.15
CA TYR A 5 -2.69 -4.92 0.89
C TYR A 5 -4.00 -4.30 1.41
N THR A 6 -5.10 -4.42 0.66
CA THR A 6 -6.41 -3.91 1.09
C THR A 6 -6.92 -4.63 2.33
N ALA A 7 -6.61 -5.91 2.49
CA ALA A 7 -7.01 -6.66 3.68
C ALA A 7 -6.34 -6.14 4.97
N LEU A 8 -5.23 -5.40 4.87
CA LEU A 8 -4.55 -4.76 6.00
C LEU A 8 -5.25 -3.47 6.45
N MET A 9 -6.17 -2.92 5.65
CA MET A 9 -6.90 -1.71 5.99
C MET A 9 -8.08 -2.01 6.92
N PRO A 10 -8.47 -1.04 7.78
CA PRO A 10 -9.72 -1.13 8.53
C PRO A 10 -10.89 -1.41 7.59
N LYS A 11 -11.85 -2.24 8.03
CA LYS A 11 -12.98 -2.68 7.19
C LYS A 11 -13.73 -1.50 6.53
N CYS A 12 -13.91 -0.39 7.26
CA CYS A 12 -14.54 0.83 6.75
C CYS A 12 -13.80 1.44 5.54
N ALA A 13 -12.48 1.26 5.43
CA ALA A 13 -11.64 1.82 4.38
C ALA A 13 -11.34 0.83 3.24
N GLN A 14 -11.63 -0.47 3.40
CA GLN A 14 -11.26 -1.50 2.42
C GLN A 14 -11.87 -1.26 1.04
N TYR A 15 -13.15 -0.86 1.00
CA TYR A 15 -13.81 -0.53 -0.26
C TYR A 15 -13.13 0.67 -0.95
N CYS A 16 -12.92 1.76 -0.21
CA CYS A 16 -12.30 2.98 -0.72
C CYS A 16 -10.87 2.72 -1.21
N HIS A 17 -10.13 1.93 -0.46
CA HIS A 17 -8.77 1.55 -0.78
C HIS A 17 -8.71 0.66 -2.03
N ALA A 18 -9.58 -0.35 -2.15
CA ALA A 18 -9.66 -1.18 -3.36
C ALA A 18 -10.03 -0.34 -4.58
N LEU A 19 -10.97 0.60 -4.45
CA LEU A 19 -11.35 1.51 -5.53
C LEU A 19 -10.14 2.36 -5.96
N ALA A 20 -9.45 2.97 -5.00
CA ALA A 20 -8.27 3.79 -5.27
C ALA A 20 -7.15 3.02 -5.99
N LEU A 21 -6.95 1.74 -5.66
CA LEU A 21 -5.99 0.87 -6.35
C LEU A 21 -6.38 0.51 -7.78
N THR A 22 -7.66 0.62 -8.13
CA THR A 22 -8.15 0.44 -9.51
C THR A 22 -8.19 1.75 -10.30
N THR A 23 -7.79 2.86 -9.69
CA THR A 23 -7.76 4.18 -10.34
C THR A 23 -6.30 4.55 -10.64
N TYR A 24 -6.10 5.33 -11.70
CA TYR A 24 -4.80 5.79 -12.23
C TYR A 24 -4.03 4.78 -13.08
N ASP A 25 -2.96 5.26 -13.74
CA ASP A 25 -2.10 4.51 -14.66
C ASP A 25 -1.18 3.47 -13.98
N CYS A 26 -1.47 3.12 -12.72
CA CYS A 26 -0.75 2.09 -11.98
C CYS A 26 -1.51 0.76 -12.10
N ALA A 27 -0.79 -0.34 -12.34
CA ALA A 27 -1.39 -1.67 -12.19
C ALA A 27 -1.84 -1.87 -10.72
N PRO A 28 -2.93 -2.62 -10.44
CA PRO A 28 -3.43 -2.80 -9.07
C PRO A 28 -2.42 -3.37 -8.07
N ASP A 29 -1.42 -4.11 -8.55
CA ASP A 29 -0.33 -4.72 -7.80
C ASP A 29 1.00 -3.93 -7.88
N ASP A 30 1.05 -2.80 -8.59
CA ASP A 30 2.23 -1.93 -8.62
C ASP A 30 2.28 -1.03 -7.37
N HIS A 31 2.68 -1.64 -6.27
CA HIS A 31 2.76 -1.02 -4.96
C HIS A 31 3.68 0.20 -4.91
N ILE A 32 4.75 0.20 -5.71
CA ILE A 32 5.68 1.34 -5.79
C ILE A 32 5.01 2.51 -6.51
N CYS A 33 4.30 2.27 -7.61
CA CYS A 33 3.56 3.30 -8.33
C CYS A 33 2.45 3.92 -7.47
N HIS A 34 1.67 3.09 -6.77
CA HIS A 34 0.62 3.55 -5.85
C HIS A 34 1.19 4.41 -4.72
N CYS A 35 2.34 4.05 -4.16
CA CYS A 35 3.00 4.82 -3.12
C CYS A 35 3.62 6.13 -3.62
N LYS A 36 4.20 6.16 -4.83
CA LYS A 36 4.68 7.41 -5.46
C LYS A 36 3.53 8.37 -5.75
N ASN A 37 2.35 7.84 -6.08
CA ASN A 37 1.14 8.61 -6.34
C ASN A 37 0.24 8.73 -5.11
N HIS A 38 0.78 8.56 -3.89
CA HIS A 38 0.00 8.54 -2.65
C HIS A 38 -0.97 9.73 -2.52
N SER A 39 -0.57 10.95 -2.91
CA SER A 39 -1.46 12.12 -2.87
C SER A 39 -2.69 11.97 -3.75
N LYS A 40 -2.59 11.32 -4.91
CA LYS A 40 -3.72 11.04 -5.81
C LYS A 40 -4.60 9.93 -5.24
N THR A 41 -3.99 8.90 -4.68
CA THR A 41 -4.70 7.82 -3.97
C THR A 41 -5.49 8.39 -2.78
N ALA A 42 -4.87 9.28 -2.01
CA ALA A 42 -5.49 9.95 -0.87
C ALA A 42 -6.71 10.80 -1.28
N GLN A 43 -6.66 11.52 -2.41
CA GLN A 43 -7.81 12.29 -2.90
C GLN A 43 -9.07 11.45 -3.19
N ILE A 44 -8.92 10.15 -3.46
CA ILE A 44 -10.05 9.23 -3.65
C ILE A 44 -10.52 8.65 -2.32
N ILE A 45 -9.56 8.25 -1.49
CA ILE A 45 -9.85 7.62 -0.20
C ILE A 45 -10.45 8.64 0.76
N GLU A 46 -9.98 9.89 0.75
CA GLU A 46 -10.35 10.87 1.75
C GLU A 46 -11.86 11.22 1.74
N PRO A 47 -12.48 11.58 0.60
CA PRO A 47 -13.92 11.79 0.55
C PRO A 47 -14.74 10.55 0.92
N CYS A 48 -14.19 9.36 0.64
CA CYS A 48 -14.84 8.08 0.91
C CYS A 48 -14.78 7.67 2.39
N VAL A 49 -13.70 8.06 3.09
CA VAL A 49 -13.43 7.73 4.49
C VAL A 49 -13.87 8.83 5.46
N PHE A 50 -13.70 10.10 5.08
CA PHE A 50 -13.91 11.29 5.92
C PHE A 50 -15.12 12.14 5.51
N GLY A 51 -15.83 11.80 4.43
CA GLY A 51 -16.98 12.57 3.94
C GLY A 51 -18.22 12.49 4.84
N PRO A 52 -19.15 13.47 4.74
CA PRO A 52 -20.37 13.52 5.54
C PRO A 52 -21.40 12.44 5.16
N ASN A 53 -21.30 11.88 3.95
CA ASN A 53 -22.03 10.72 3.48
C ASN A 53 -21.01 9.66 3.03
N PRO A 54 -20.36 8.97 3.96
CA PRO A 54 -19.60 7.78 3.58
C PRO A 54 -20.63 6.85 2.94
N GLY A 55 -20.30 6.23 1.81
CA GLY A 55 -21.20 5.29 1.15
C GLY A 55 -21.60 4.12 2.07
N PRO A 56 -22.17 3.02 1.53
CA PRO A 56 -22.60 1.87 2.33
C PRO A 56 -21.49 1.22 3.23
N ALA A 57 -20.24 1.68 3.15
CA ALA A 57 -19.08 1.25 3.93
C ALA A 57 -18.86 2.01 5.27
N GLY A 58 -19.59 3.09 5.55
CA GLY A 58 -19.61 3.76 6.87
C GLY A 58 -18.39 4.61 7.19
N SER A 59 -18.63 5.71 7.91
CA SER A 59 -17.60 6.64 8.39
C SER A 59 -16.60 5.89 9.25
N CYS A 60 -15.35 5.78 8.81
CA CYS A 60 -14.30 5.29 9.68
C CYS A 60 -14.27 6.15 10.94
N THR A 61 -14.15 5.52 12.09
CA THR A 61 -13.90 6.24 13.35
C THR A 61 -12.53 6.94 13.27
N ASN A 62 -12.32 7.99 14.09
CA ASN A 62 -11.00 8.64 14.19
C ASN A 62 -9.86 7.65 14.48
N LYS A 63 -10.15 6.58 15.21
CA LYS A 63 -9.20 5.50 15.47
C LYS A 63 -8.86 4.72 14.21
N GLU A 64 -9.86 4.33 13.43
CA GLU A 64 -9.66 3.61 12.16
C GLU A 64 -8.98 4.48 11.11
N ILE A 65 -9.34 5.77 11.05
CA ILE A 65 -8.64 6.78 10.26
C ILE A 65 -7.14 6.83 10.60
N THR A 66 -6.82 6.92 11.89
CA THR A 66 -5.43 6.97 12.36
C THR A 66 -4.69 5.67 12.02
N GLN A 67 -5.36 4.54 12.17
CA GLN A 67 -4.82 3.23 11.79
C GLN A 67 -4.58 3.16 10.28
N PHE A 68 -5.52 3.61 9.46
CA PHE A 68 -5.39 3.65 8.00
C PHE A 68 -4.15 4.46 7.59
N ALA A 69 -4.01 5.69 8.08
CA ALA A 69 -2.86 6.55 7.79
C ALA A 69 -1.54 5.91 8.24
N GLY A 70 -1.51 5.32 9.44
CA GLY A 70 -0.32 4.66 9.97
C GLY A 70 0.08 3.41 9.19
N THR A 71 -0.88 2.59 8.77
CA THR A 71 -0.63 1.41 7.93
C THR A 71 -0.13 1.84 6.55
N GLY A 72 -0.76 2.83 5.93
CA GLY A 72 -0.35 3.36 4.63
C GLY A 72 1.07 3.93 4.63
N ALA A 73 1.42 4.72 5.65
CA ALA A 73 2.76 5.27 5.78
C ALA A 73 3.84 4.18 5.92
N LYS A 74 3.61 3.17 6.78
CA LYS A 74 4.56 2.04 6.95
C LYS A 74 4.71 1.22 5.67
N TYR A 75 3.60 0.96 5.01
CA TYR A 75 3.59 0.21 3.77
C TYR A 75 4.38 0.93 2.66
N CYS A 76 4.13 2.23 2.47
CA CYS A 76 4.85 3.00 1.47
C CYS A 76 6.32 3.26 1.83
N ALA A 77 6.66 3.35 3.11
CA ALA A 77 8.05 3.37 3.55
C ALA A 77 8.78 2.07 3.17
N PHE A 78 8.15 0.92 3.40
CA PHE A 78 8.69 -0.37 3.00
C PHE A 78 8.95 -0.43 1.48
N TRP A 79 7.94 -0.18 0.65
CA TRP A 79 8.09 -0.29 -0.81
C TRP A 79 9.02 0.76 -1.42
N SER A 80 9.10 1.96 -0.81
CA SER A 80 10.09 2.97 -1.22
C SER A 80 11.51 2.51 -0.92
N GLN A 81 11.74 1.90 0.25
CA GLN A 81 13.04 1.33 0.59
C GLN A 81 13.38 0.16 -0.33
N THR A 82 12.42 -0.74 -0.60
CA THR A 82 12.59 -1.83 -1.55
C THR A 82 12.99 -1.31 -2.93
N ALA A 83 12.33 -0.28 -3.45
CA ALA A 83 12.69 0.32 -4.73
C ALA A 83 14.12 0.88 -4.74
N ASN A 84 14.52 1.57 -3.66
CA ASN A 84 15.87 2.11 -3.53
C ASN A 84 16.93 1.01 -3.46
N ASP A 85 16.67 -0.05 -2.70
CA ASP A 85 17.59 -1.17 -2.56
C ASP A 85 17.75 -1.93 -3.88
N ALA A 86 16.70 -2.03 -4.68
CA ALA A 86 16.77 -2.59 -6.04
C ALA A 86 17.67 -1.76 -6.95
N ILE A 87 17.50 -0.43 -6.97
CA ILE A 87 18.34 0.49 -7.75
C ILE A 87 19.81 0.39 -7.31
N GLN A 88 20.05 0.22 -6.01
CA GLN A 88 21.39 0.06 -5.45
C GLN A 88 21.97 -1.35 -5.63
N GLY A 89 21.26 -2.26 -6.30
CA GLY A 89 21.71 -3.63 -6.57
C GLY A 89 21.81 -4.50 -5.31
N LYS A 90 21.23 -4.09 -4.18
CA LYS A 90 21.35 -4.80 -2.90
C LYS A 90 20.68 -6.17 -2.88
N PHE A 91 19.80 -6.42 -3.85
CA PHE A 91 19.10 -7.70 -4.00
C PHE A 91 19.84 -8.72 -4.85
N MET A 92 20.93 -8.32 -5.51
CA MET A 92 21.74 -9.21 -6.33
C MET A 92 23.03 -9.56 -5.60
N ASP A 93 23.46 -10.82 -5.71
CA ASP A 93 24.83 -11.18 -5.38
C ASP A 93 25.79 -10.86 -6.52
N ASN A 94 27.07 -11.13 -6.29
CA ASN A 94 28.15 -10.88 -7.25
C ASN A 94 28.02 -11.74 -8.53
N THR A 95 27.03 -12.64 -8.59
CA THR A 95 26.69 -13.52 -9.72
C THR A 95 25.39 -13.11 -10.41
N LEU A 96 24.81 -11.96 -10.06
CA LEU A 96 23.52 -11.44 -10.56
C LEU A 96 22.32 -12.34 -10.18
N THR A 97 22.45 -13.10 -9.09
CA THR A 97 21.38 -13.95 -8.58
C THR A 97 20.63 -13.23 -7.44
N CYS A 98 19.29 -13.31 -7.42
CA CYS A 98 18.49 -12.70 -6.36
C CYS A 98 18.80 -13.34 -5.00
N LYS A 99 19.24 -12.53 -4.02
CA LYS A 99 19.52 -12.93 -2.63
C LYS A 99 18.25 -13.16 -1.77
N VAL A 100 17.17 -13.67 -2.36
CA VAL A 100 15.85 -13.79 -1.68
C VAL A 100 15.95 -14.57 -0.37
N LYS A 101 16.88 -15.53 -0.26
CA LYS A 101 17.09 -16.35 0.95
C LYS A 101 17.55 -15.55 2.18
N GLU A 102 18.27 -14.43 2.03
CA GLU A 102 18.80 -13.68 3.17
C GLU A 102 17.82 -12.61 3.69
N ILE A 103 16.88 -12.17 2.86
CA ILE A 103 16.05 -10.98 3.13
C ILE A 103 14.73 -11.33 3.83
N LEU A 104 14.21 -12.54 3.64
CA LEU A 104 12.92 -12.97 4.20
C LEU A 104 13.06 -13.88 5.44
N GLY A 105 14.25 -14.02 6.03
CA GLY A 105 14.43 -14.86 7.24
C GLY A 105 14.10 -16.33 7.00
N GLY A 106 14.29 -16.83 5.77
CA GLY A 106 14.05 -18.22 5.43
C GLY A 106 15.13 -19.12 6.03
N LYS A 107 14.84 -19.75 7.18
CA LYS A 107 15.53 -20.98 7.55
C LYS A 107 15.31 -22.03 6.46
N ALA A 108 16.41 -22.66 6.06
CA ALA A 108 16.49 -23.76 5.12
C ALA A 108 15.63 -24.96 5.52
#